data_AF-A0A7J3JQ10-F1
#
_entry.id   AF-A0A7J3JQ10-F1
#
_cell.length_a   1.000
_cell.length_b   1.000
_cell.length_c   1.000
_cell.angle_alpha   90.00
_cell.angle_beta   90.00
_cell.angle_gamma   90.00
#
_symmetry.space_group_name_H-M   'P 1'
#
loop_
_entity.id
_entity.type
_entity.pdbx_description
1 polymer ?
#
loop_
_entity_poly.entity_id
_entity_poly.type
_entity_poly.pdbx_seq_one_letter_code
_entity_poly.pdbx_strand_id
1 'polypeptide(L)'
;MVKFGRMEIPKSEEDVRKISEEIEKSIHQHSLSEEGGVSRIDAVVHQLEHIQELLIHVIQSIREVRDSMDNLTSAIRRSTKIIALGFILSSTNDMEIKKRIAEIILKDVGLDAKDIT
;
A
#
# COMPACT_ATOMS: atom_id res chain seq x y z
N MET A 1 -26.89 19.04 -9.46
CA MET A 1 -25.45 18.81 -9.21
C MET A 1 -25.30 18.43 -7.75
N VAL A 2 -25.25 17.13 -7.45
CA VAL A 2 -24.99 16.64 -6.09
C VAL A 2 -23.50 16.80 -5.84
N LYS A 3 -23.15 17.64 -4.86
CA LYS A 3 -21.75 17.77 -4.40
C LYS A 3 -21.44 16.51 -3.60
N PHE A 4 -20.76 15.55 -4.22
CA PHE A 4 -20.16 14.43 -3.52
C PHE A 4 -19.12 15.00 -2.55
N GLY A 5 -19.39 14.86 -1.24
CA GLY A 5 -18.44 15.19 -0.20
C GLY A 5 -17.19 14.33 -0.40
N ARG A 6 -16.01 14.93 -0.29
CA ARG A 6 -14.74 14.19 -0.35
C ARG A 6 -14.68 13.26 0.86
N MET A 7 -14.96 11.96 0.68
CA MET A 7 -14.63 10.96 1.67
C MET A 7 -13.12 10.75 1.68
N GLU A 8 -12.52 10.84 2.87
CA GLU A 8 -11.11 10.53 3.07
C GLU A 8 -10.91 9.02 2.92
N ILE A 9 -9.82 8.63 2.23
CA ILE A 9 -9.46 7.23 2.06
C ILE A 9 -9.32 6.60 3.46
N PRO A 10 -10.07 5.53 3.79
CA PRO A 10 -9.91 4.76 5.02
C PRO A 10 -8.46 4.27 5.11
N LYS A 11 -7.74 4.71 6.15
CA LYS A 11 -6.33 4.36 6.35
C LYS A 11 -6.14 3.21 7.33
N SER A 12 -7.22 2.78 7.98
CA SER A 12 -7.21 1.72 8.97
C SER A 12 -8.45 0.82 8.87
N GLU A 13 -8.32 -0.39 9.38
CA GLU A 13 -9.44 -1.32 9.56
C GLU A 13 -10.55 -0.73 10.44
N GLU A 14 -10.18 0.11 11.41
CA GLU A 14 -11.12 0.84 12.26
C GLU A 14 -11.98 1.84 11.46
N ASP A 15 -11.41 2.48 10.43
CA ASP A 15 -12.14 3.40 9.55
C ASP A 15 -13.18 2.62 8.72
N VAL A 16 -12.78 1.46 8.21
CA VAL A 16 -13.68 0.55 7.48
C VAL A 16 -14.79 0.03 8.38
N ARG A 17 -14.48 -0.28 9.65
CA ARG A 17 -15.47 -0.74 10.63
C ARG A 17 -16.49 0.35 10.96
N LYS A 18 -16.04 1.58 11.24
CA LYS A 18 -16.93 2.72 11.50
C LYS A 18 -17.86 3.02 10.34
N ILE A 19 -17.31 3.01 9.12
CA ILE A 19 -18.09 3.19 7.90
C ILE A 19 -19.15 2.08 7.79
N SER A 20 -18.78 0.82 8.02
CA SER A 20 -19.72 -0.31 7.98
C SER A 20 -20.83 -0.18 9.05
N GLU A 21 -20.48 0.22 10.27
CA GLU A 21 -21.44 0.49 11.36
C GLU A 21 -22.41 1.64 10.99
N GLU A 22 -21.94 2.67 10.29
CA GLU A 22 -22.74 3.80 9.84
C GLU A 22 -23.73 3.41 8.72
N ILE A 23 -23.31 2.53 7.81
CA ILE A 23 -24.19 1.90 6.80
C ILE A 23 -25.28 1.08 7.50
N GLU A 24 -24.90 0.19 8.42
CA GLU A 24 -25.85 -0.66 9.16
C GLU A 24 -26.88 0.17 9.92
N LYS A 25 -26.44 1.25 10.58
CA LYS A 25 -27.34 2.15 11.29
C LYS A 25 -28.31 2.86 10.35
N SER A 26 -27.84 3.28 9.18
CA SER A 26 -28.67 3.91 8.15
C SER A 26 -29.72 2.95 7.57
N ILE A 27 -29.38 1.67 7.40
CA ILE A 27 -30.32 0.60 7.00
C ILE A 27 -31.46 0.47 8.03
N HIS A 28 -31.12 0.44 9.32
CA HIS A 28 -32.10 0.25 10.38
C HIS A 28 -33.04 1.46 10.53
N GLN A 29 -32.54 2.69 10.37
CA GLN A 29 -33.37 3.90 10.47
C GLN A 29 -34.39 4.05 9.33
N HIS A 30 -34.01 3.72 8.09
CA HIS A 30 -34.92 3.81 6.94
C HIS A 30 -35.96 2.68 6.87
N SER A 31 -35.73 1.57 7.58
CA SER A 31 -36.67 0.44 7.61
C SER A 31 -37.93 0.69 8.47
N LEU A 32 -37.91 1.73 9.32
CA LEU A 32 -38.98 2.04 10.29
C LEU A 32 -39.98 3.12 9.81
N SER A 33 -39.82 3.70 8.62
CA SER A 33 -40.76 4.67 8.07
C SER A 33 -41.75 3.97 7.12
N GLU A 34 -43.04 3.90 7.51
CA GLU A 34 -44.11 3.18 6.80
C GLU A 34 -44.62 3.87 5.51
N GLU A 35 -43.96 4.93 5.02
CA GLU A 35 -44.30 5.55 3.74
C GLU A 35 -43.26 5.23 2.65
N GLY A 36 -43.68 4.57 1.57
CA GLY A 36 -43.02 4.70 0.28
C GLY A 36 -42.02 3.60 -0.12
N GLY A 37 -42.45 2.72 -1.03
CA GLY A 37 -41.55 1.84 -1.77
C GLY A 37 -40.45 2.59 -2.56
N VAL A 38 -40.68 3.86 -2.91
CA VAL A 38 -39.68 4.74 -3.53
C VAL A 38 -38.59 5.15 -2.53
N SER A 39 -38.97 5.47 -1.28
CA SER A 39 -38.04 5.81 -0.19
C SER A 39 -37.09 4.64 0.15
N ARG A 40 -37.59 3.40 0.09
CA ARG A 40 -36.76 2.19 0.25
C ARG A 40 -35.77 1.99 -0.89
N ILE A 41 -36.16 2.28 -2.14
CA ILE A 41 -35.26 2.16 -3.30
C ILE A 41 -34.14 3.21 -3.21
N ASP A 42 -34.47 4.45 -2.87
CA ASP A 42 -33.47 5.52 -2.68
C ASP A 42 -32.47 5.18 -1.56
N ALA A 43 -32.94 4.60 -0.45
CA ALA A 43 -32.07 4.15 0.64
C ALA A 43 -31.12 3.02 0.19
N VAL A 44 -31.61 2.05 -0.59
CA VAL A 44 -30.78 0.97 -1.14
C VAL A 44 -29.76 1.51 -2.15
N VAL A 45 -30.17 2.44 -3.01
CA VAL A 45 -29.25 3.07 -3.98
C VAL A 45 -28.13 3.82 -3.25
N HIS A 46 -28.46 4.62 -2.25
CA HIS A 46 -27.46 5.36 -1.47
C HIS A 46 -26.48 4.42 -0.73
N GLN A 47 -26.95 3.26 -0.26
CA GLN A 47 -26.09 2.25 0.35
C GLN A 47 -25.18 1.56 -0.66
N LEU A 48 -25.69 1.25 -1.85
CA LEU A 48 -24.89 0.68 -2.93
C LEU A 48 -23.80 1.65 -3.39
N GLU A 49 -24.10 2.95 -3.47
CA GLU A 49 -23.12 4.00 -3.75
C GLU A 49 -22.01 4.01 -2.69
N HIS A 50 -22.38 3.94 -1.41
CA HIS A 50 -21.42 3.96 -0.32
C HIS A 50 -20.56 2.68 -0.25
N ILE A 51 -21.15 1.50 -0.52
CA ILE A 51 -20.40 0.24 -0.66
C ILE A 51 -19.44 0.33 -1.86
N GLN A 52 -19.88 0.92 -2.97
CA GLN A 52 -19.03 1.11 -4.14
C GLN A 52 -17.83 2.01 -3.82
N GLU A 53 -18.04 3.10 -3.08
CA GLU A 53 -16.96 3.97 -2.59
C GLU A 53 -15.98 3.21 -1.69
N LEU A 54 -16.49 2.42 -0.74
CA LEU A 54 -15.67 1.61 0.15
C LEU A 54 -14.82 0.59 -0.64
N LEU A 55 -15.40 -0.07 -1.64
CA LEU A 55 -14.69 -1.01 -2.50
C LEU A 55 -13.58 -0.32 -3.31
N ILE A 56 -13.81 0.89 -3.81
CA ILE A 56 -12.78 1.67 -4.50
C ILE A 56 -11.61 1.96 -3.57
N HIS A 57 -11.89 2.32 -2.33
CA HIS A 57 -10.86 2.58 -1.33
C HIS A 57 -10.07 1.32 -0.97
N VAL A 58 -10.75 0.18 -0.74
CA VAL A 58 -10.07 -1.10 -0.49
C VAL A 58 -9.15 -1.47 -1.65
N ILE A 59 -9.58 -1.26 -2.90
CA ILE A 59 -8.74 -1.47 -4.09
C ILE A 59 -7.51 -0.55 -4.08
N GLN A 60 -7.65 0.71 -3.68
CA GLN A 60 -6.53 1.65 -3.56
C GLN A 60 -5.54 1.20 -2.49
N SER A 61 -6.00 0.86 -1.29
CA SER A 61 -5.14 0.38 -0.20
C SER A 61 -4.40 -0.91 -0.58
N ILE A 62 -5.06 -1.83 -1.29
CA ILE A 62 -4.40 -3.05 -1.82
C ILE A 62 -3.29 -2.70 -2.82
N ARG A 63 -3.47 -1.66 -3.66
CA ARG A 63 -2.42 -1.20 -4.58
C ARG A 63 -1.22 -0.62 -3.83
N GLU A 64 -1.45 0.22 -2.82
CA GLU A 64 -0.39 0.79 -2.00
C GLU A 64 0.42 -0.27 -1.26
N VAL A 65 -0.26 -1.30 -0.72
CA VAL A 65 0.39 -2.46 -0.10
C VAL A 65 1.23 -3.22 -1.13
N ARG A 66 0.70 -3.47 -2.33
CA ARG A 66 1.46 -4.12 -3.41
C ARG A 66 2.72 -3.33 -3.76
N ASP A 67 2.61 -2.03 -3.98
CA ASP A 67 3.76 -1.19 -4.34
C ASP A 67 4.81 -1.20 -3.23
N SER A 68 4.37 -1.20 -1.97
CA SER A 68 5.26 -1.33 -0.81
C SER A 68 5.97 -2.70 -0.78
N MET A 69 5.27 -3.79 -1.11
CA MET A 69 5.85 -5.13 -1.23
C MET A 69 6.86 -5.24 -2.39
N ASP A 70 6.60 -4.59 -3.52
CA ASP A 70 7.51 -4.55 -4.66
C ASP A 70 8.81 -3.79 -4.33
N ASN A 71 8.68 -2.67 -3.62
CA ASN A 71 9.81 -1.92 -3.08
C ASN A 71 10.62 -2.74 -2.08
N LEU A 72 9.94 -3.41 -1.14
CA LEU A 72 10.59 -4.29 -0.17
C LEU A 72 11.34 -5.44 -0.85
N THR A 73 10.71 -6.07 -1.84
CA THR A 73 11.32 -7.16 -2.63
C THR A 73 12.58 -6.68 -3.35
N SER A 74 12.52 -5.49 -3.94
CA SER A 74 13.67 -4.86 -4.59
C SER A 74 14.81 -4.57 -3.60
N ALA A 75 14.48 -4.07 -2.41
CA ALA A 75 15.44 -3.82 -1.34
C ALA A 75 16.10 -5.13 -0.84
N ILE A 76 15.31 -6.17 -0.60
CA ILE A 76 15.82 -7.50 -0.21
C ILE A 76 16.79 -8.02 -1.27
N ARG A 77 16.40 -7.98 -2.55
CA ARG A 77 17.25 -8.45 -3.66
C ARG A 77 18.59 -7.70 -3.70
N ARG A 78 18.57 -6.38 -3.51
CA ARG A 78 19.79 -5.54 -3.44
C ARG A 78 20.66 -5.95 -2.25
N SER A 79 20.07 -6.09 -1.06
CA SER A 79 20.78 -6.50 0.15
C SER A 79 21.40 -7.90 0.03
N THR A 80 20.66 -8.88 -0.50
CA THR A 80 21.19 -10.24 -0.74
C THR A 80 22.37 -10.22 -1.71
N LYS A 81 22.29 -9.42 -2.79
CA LYS A 81 23.42 -9.24 -3.73
C LYS A 81 24.65 -8.68 -3.00
N ILE A 82 24.49 -7.64 -2.20
CA ILE A 82 25.60 -7.02 -1.45
C ILE A 82 26.22 -8.02 -0.47
N ILE A 83 25.40 -8.78 0.26
CA ILE A 83 25.90 -9.80 1.20
C ILE A 83 26.69 -10.89 0.46
N ALA A 84 26.16 -11.39 -0.66
CA ALA A 84 26.86 -12.39 -1.47
C ALA A 84 28.19 -11.86 -2.01
N LEU A 85 28.20 -10.62 -2.51
CA LEU A 85 29.44 -9.95 -2.94
C LEU A 85 30.43 -9.75 -1.79
N GLY A 86 29.96 -9.37 -0.59
CA GLY A 86 30.79 -9.24 0.61
C GLY A 86 31.41 -10.57 1.06
N PHE A 87 30.67 -11.68 0.91
CA PHE A 87 31.22 -13.01 1.13
C PHE A 87 32.34 -13.35 0.13
N ILE A 88 32.08 -13.14 -1.17
CA ILE A 88 33.10 -13.38 -2.22
C ILE A 88 34.34 -12.50 -2.00
N LEU A 89 34.14 -11.24 -1.63
CA LEU A 89 35.21 -10.29 -1.30
C LEU A 89 36.11 -10.81 -0.17
N SER A 90 35.50 -11.42 0.84
CA SER A 90 36.19 -11.98 2.01
C SER A 90 36.92 -13.29 1.69
N SER A 91 36.38 -14.10 0.78
CA SER A 91 36.94 -15.42 0.44
C SER A 91 37.95 -15.41 -0.71
N THR A 92 37.97 -14.36 -1.53
CA THR A 92 38.92 -14.19 -2.64
C THR A 92 40.30 -13.78 -2.11
N ASN A 93 41.38 -14.23 -2.76
CA ASN A 93 42.75 -13.76 -2.49
C ASN A 93 43.30 -12.82 -3.57
N ASP A 94 42.61 -12.72 -4.71
CA ASP A 94 42.97 -11.83 -5.81
C ASP A 94 42.57 -10.38 -5.49
N MET A 95 43.58 -9.50 -5.40
CA MET A 95 43.38 -8.09 -5.06
C MET A 95 42.66 -7.28 -6.15
N GLU A 96 42.80 -7.65 -7.42
CA GLU A 96 42.10 -6.97 -8.51
C GLU A 96 40.61 -7.33 -8.49
N ILE A 97 40.28 -8.60 -8.25
CA ILE A 97 38.90 -9.04 -8.06
C ILE A 97 38.29 -8.38 -6.82
N LYS A 98 39.03 -8.29 -5.71
CA LYS A 98 38.55 -7.59 -4.50
C LYS A 98 38.20 -6.14 -4.78
N LYS A 99 39.08 -5.42 -5.48
CA LYS A 99 38.86 -4.01 -5.82
C LYS A 99 37.59 -3.85 -6.67
N ARG A 100 37.41 -4.67 -7.71
CA ARG A 100 36.21 -4.63 -8.56
C ARG A 100 34.92 -4.92 -7.78
N ILE A 101 34.95 -5.91 -6.89
CA ILE A 101 33.78 -6.24 -6.06
C ILE A 101 33.46 -5.09 -5.10
N ALA A 102 34.46 -4.50 -4.46
CA ALA A 102 34.29 -3.36 -3.57
C ALA A 102 33.68 -2.15 -4.32
N GLU A 103 34.17 -1.84 -5.52
CA GLU A 103 33.60 -0.78 -6.38
C GLU A 103 32.13 -1.05 -6.73
N ILE A 104 31.76 -2.30 -7.05
CA ILE A 104 30.37 -2.67 -7.31
C ILE A 104 29.52 -2.49 -6.06
N ILE A 105 29.97 -2.93 -4.89
CA ILE A 105 29.25 -2.77 -3.62
C ILE A 105 29.05 -1.29 -3.31
N LEU A 106 30.10 -0.47 -3.43
CA LEU A 106 30.06 0.97 -3.15
C LEU A 106 29.04 1.69 -4.04
N LYS A 107 29.09 1.43 -5.35
CA LYS A 107 28.08 1.93 -6.29
C LYS A 107 26.68 1.45 -5.95
N ASP A 108 26.54 0.17 -5.59
CA ASP A 108 25.28 -0.43 -5.16
C ASP A 108 24.83 0.05 -3.78
N VAL A 109 25.60 0.79 -2.99
CA VAL A 109 25.12 1.48 -1.77
C VAL A 109 25.02 2.99 -1.94
N GLY A 110 25.42 3.52 -3.11
CA GLY A 110 25.39 4.96 -3.41
C GLY A 110 26.55 5.73 -2.78
N LEU A 111 27.64 5.06 -2.42
CA LEU A 111 28.88 5.68 -1.96
C LEU A 111 29.86 5.76 -3.14
N ASP A 112 30.57 6.88 -3.27
CA ASP A 112 31.61 7.00 -4.28
C ASP A 112 32.93 6.49 -3.69
N ALA A 113 33.71 5.73 -4.47
CA ALA A 113 34.95 5.12 -3.97
C ALA A 113 36.02 6.15 -3.56
N LYS A 114 35.83 7.41 -3.98
CA LYS A 114 36.65 8.57 -3.60
C LYS A 114 36.43 9.03 -2.15
N ASP A 115 35.32 8.64 -1.52
CA ASP A 115 34.99 9.05 -0.15
C ASP A 115 35.75 8.23 0.92
N ILE A 116 36.56 7.25 0.51
CA ILE A 116 37.22 6.26 1.39
C ILE A 116 38.77 6.41 1.36
N THR A 117 39.31 7.28 0.52
CA THR A 117 40.75 7.64 0.46
C THR A 117 41.01 8.99 1.10
#